data_AF-A0A087E7A4-F1
#
_entry.id   AF-A0A087E7A4-F1
#
_cell.length_a   1.000
_cell.length_b   1.000
_cell.length_c   1.000
_cell.angle_alpha   90.00
_cell.angle_beta   90.00
_cell.angle_gamma   90.00
#
_symmetry.space_group_name_H-M   'P 1'
#
loop_
_entity.id
_entity.type
_entity.pdbx_description
1 polymer ?
#
loop_
_entity_poly.entity_id
_entity_poly.type
_entity_poly.pdbx_seq_one_letter_code
_entity_poly.pdbx_strand_id
1 'polypeptide(L)'
;MHYFIPKRCVTSNKIMYHDKAQAQRAAEASFVERGVQLWVYRCEYCGAWHLTHRDPETSLAYGSEAQGPHGSDRRKPHSRKRGYKPRRK
;
A
#
# COMPACT_ATOMS: atom_id res chain seq x y z
N MET A 1 12.12 -17.27 -18.13
CA MET A 1 11.48 -16.12 -17.44
C MET A 1 11.88 -16.19 -15.98
N HIS A 2 12.73 -15.27 -15.50
CA HIS A 2 13.13 -15.27 -14.08
C HIS A 2 12.03 -14.56 -13.29
N TYR A 3 11.19 -15.32 -12.60
CA TYR A 3 10.19 -14.76 -11.72
C TYR A 3 10.89 -14.16 -10.50
N PHE A 4 10.84 -12.84 -10.38
CA PHE A 4 11.28 -12.17 -9.17
C PHE A 4 10.32 -12.55 -8.03
N ILE A 5 10.79 -13.35 -7.07
CA ILE A 5 10.05 -13.65 -5.84
C ILE A 5 10.52 -12.64 -4.77
N PRO A 6 9.78 -11.55 -4.54
CA PRO A 6 10.18 -10.53 -3.58
C PRO A 6 10.13 -11.08 -2.16
N LYS A 7 11.21 -10.85 -1.39
CA LYS A 7 11.13 -10.96 0.08
C LYS A 7 10.21 -9.86 0.60
N ARG A 8 9.38 -10.19 1.58
CA ARG A 8 8.41 -9.26 2.18
C ARG A 8 8.73 -9.02 3.65
N CYS A 9 8.54 -7.79 4.09
CA CYS A 9 8.67 -7.42 5.48
C CYS A 9 7.52 -8.05 6.30
N VAL A 10 7.84 -8.66 7.44
CA VAL A 10 6.83 -9.30 8.31
C VAL A 10 5.86 -8.26 8.88
N THR A 11 6.36 -7.09 9.30
CA THR A 11 5.55 -6.03 9.93
C THR A 11 4.63 -5.31 8.95
N SER A 12 5.12 -4.98 7.75
CA SER A 12 4.40 -4.13 6.79
C SER A 12 3.83 -4.88 5.59
N ASN A 13 4.21 -6.16 5.39
CA ASN A 13 3.91 -6.97 4.19
C ASN A 13 4.34 -6.32 2.85
N LYS A 14 5.23 -5.31 2.91
CA LYS A 14 5.78 -4.62 1.75
C LYS A 14 6.97 -5.38 1.18
N ILE A 15 7.19 -5.25 -0.13
CA ILE A 15 8.37 -5.77 -0.81
C ILE A 15 9.61 -5.10 -0.24
N MET A 16 10.60 -5.90 0.13
CA MET A 16 11.88 -5.44 0.66
C MET A 16 12.89 -5.27 -0.48
N TYR A 17 13.47 -4.08 -0.56
CA TYR A 17 14.62 -3.80 -1.40
C TYR A 17 15.87 -3.67 -0.52
N HIS A 18 16.98 -4.26 -0.98
CA HIS A 18 18.25 -4.22 -0.25
C HIS A 18 18.92 -2.84 -0.37
N ASP A 19 18.89 -2.27 -1.57
CA ASP A 19 19.53 -0.99 -1.87
C ASP A 19 18.51 0.11 -2.15
N LYS A 20 18.83 1.33 -1.72
CA LYS A 20 18.03 2.53 -2.04
C LYS A 20 17.90 2.70 -3.57
N ALA A 21 18.99 2.48 -4.30
CA ALA A 21 18.99 2.59 -5.76
C ALA A 21 18.05 1.57 -6.43
N GLN A 22 17.94 0.36 -5.88
CA GLN A 22 17.03 -0.66 -6.38
C GLN A 22 15.57 -0.27 -6.11
N ALA A 23 15.27 0.23 -4.91
CA ALA A 23 13.95 0.74 -4.57
C ALA A 23 13.54 1.92 -5.46
N GLN A 24 14.48 2.84 -5.73
CA GLN A 24 14.22 4.00 -6.57
C GLN A 24 13.92 3.63 -8.02
N ARG A 25 14.71 2.72 -8.61
CA ARG A 25 14.39 2.17 -9.94
C ARG A 25 13.01 1.51 -9.99
N ALA A 26 12.61 0.82 -8.91
CA ALA A 26 11.28 0.21 -8.85
C ALA A 26 10.15 1.25 -8.73
N ALA A 27 10.39 2.37 -8.05
CA ALA A 27 9.46 3.50 -8.01
C ALA A 27 9.31 4.14 -9.40
N GLU A 28 10.43 4.39 -10.08
CA GLU A 28 10.46 4.93 -11.45
C GLU A 28 9.77 3.99 -12.44
N ALA A 29 10.05 2.69 -12.37
CA ALA A 29 9.38 1.69 -13.20
C ALA A 29 7.87 1.68 -12.98
N SER A 30 7.41 1.81 -11.72
CA SER A 30 5.97 1.88 -11.41
C SER A 30 5.33 3.16 -11.99
N PHE A 31 6.07 4.27 -12.02
CA PHE A 31 5.62 5.49 -12.66
C PHE A 31 5.53 5.34 -14.19
N VAL A 32 6.54 4.75 -14.82
CA VAL A 32 6.56 4.55 -16.27
C VAL A 32 5.50 3.53 -16.72
N GLU A 33 5.34 2.42 -16.00
CA GLU A 33 4.43 1.34 -16.38
C GLU A 33 2.97 1.63 -16.02
N ARG A 34 2.73 2.27 -14.87
CA ARG A 34 1.39 2.41 -14.28
C ARG A 34 0.96 3.86 -14.06
N GLY A 35 1.86 4.84 -14.27
CA GLY A 35 1.60 6.24 -13.94
C GLY A 35 1.50 6.51 -12.44
N VAL A 36 1.94 5.58 -11.58
CA VAL A 36 1.81 5.70 -10.13
C VAL A 36 3.10 6.23 -9.54
N GLN A 37 3.04 7.42 -8.95
CA GLN A 37 4.15 7.98 -8.19
C GLN A 37 4.29 7.24 -6.86
N LEU A 38 5.47 6.68 -6.62
CA LEU A 38 5.84 6.00 -5.39
C LEU A 38 7.07 6.66 -4.79
N TRP A 39 7.12 6.71 -3.47
CA TRP A 39 8.24 7.24 -2.71
C TRP A 39 8.96 6.11 -1.98
N VAL A 40 10.27 6.26 -1.86
CA VAL A 40 11.17 5.31 -1.20
C VAL A 40 11.42 5.77 0.23
N TYR A 41 11.24 4.88 1.20
CA TYR A 41 11.61 5.14 2.60
C TYR A 41 12.33 3.94 3.21
N ARG A 42 13.11 4.19 4.26
CA ARG A 42 13.78 3.14 5.03
C ARG A 42 12.88 2.71 6.18
N CYS A 43 12.61 1.42 6.26
CA CYS A 43 11.79 0.87 7.33
C CYS A 43 12.61 0.76 8.63
N GLU A 44 12.07 1.30 9.73
CA GLU A 44 12.72 1.25 11.04
C GLU A 44 12.71 -0.15 11.66
N TYR A 45 11.73 -0.98 11.31
CA TYR A 45 11.59 -2.33 11.88
C TYR A 45 12.47 -3.38 11.20
N CYS A 46 12.58 -3.37 9.87
CA CYS A 46 13.36 -4.37 9.13
C CYS A 46 14.66 -3.80 8.51
N GLY A 47 14.88 -2.50 8.60
CA GLY A 47 16.07 -1.82 8.06
C GLY A 47 16.15 -1.72 6.53
N ALA A 48 15.26 -2.40 5.81
CA ALA A 48 15.21 -2.44 4.35
C ALA A 48 14.44 -1.25 3.74
N TRP A 49 14.55 -1.10 2.42
CA TRP A 49 13.89 -0.04 1.67
C TRP A 49 12.53 -0.51 1.14
N HIS A 50 11.51 0.30 1.32
CA HIS A 50 10.14 0.02 0.89
C HIS A 50 9.56 1.16 0.06
N LEU A 51 8.50 0.85 -0.68
CA LEU A 51 7.72 1.82 -1.45
C LEU A 51 6.42 2.22 -0.73
N THR A 52 6.05 3.49 -0.85
CA THR A 52 4.81 4.07 -0.34
C THR A 52 4.17 5.00 -1.37
N HIS A 53 2.86 5.20 -1.29
CA HIS A 53 2.10 6.15 -2.12
C HIS A 53 1.97 7.54 -1.46
N ARG A 54 2.55 7.72 -0.26
CA ARG A 54 2.52 8.99 0.45
C ARG A 54 3.88 9.63 0.34
N ASP A 55 3.89 10.92 0.03
CA ASP A 55 5.14 11.67 0.06
C ASP A 55 5.64 11.71 1.51
N PRO A 56 6.87 11.23 1.79
CA PRO A 56 7.44 11.28 3.13
C PRO A 56 7.49 12.72 3.68
N GLU A 57 7.64 13.74 2.83
CA GLU A 57 7.64 15.15 3.24
C GLU A 57 6.25 15.59 3.73
N THR A 58 5.18 15.17 3.05
CA THR A 58 3.81 15.37 3.53
C THR A 58 3.45 14.51 4.75
N SER A 59 4.13 13.37 4.93
CA SER A 59 3.90 12.48 6.07
C SER A 59 4.44 13.03 7.38
N LEU A 60 5.51 13.86 7.33
CA LEU A 60 6.02 14.60 8.48
C LEU A 60 5.00 15.64 8.98
N ALA A 61 4.19 16.19 8.08
CA ALA A 61 3.13 17.16 8.43
C ALA A 61 1.88 16.51 9.05
N TYR A 62 1.68 15.19 8.90
CA TYR A 62 0.48 14.49 9.39
C TYR A 62 0.74 13.41 10.44
N GLY A 63 1.92 13.42 11.07
CA GLY A 63 2.19 12.54 12.20
C GLY A 63 2.56 11.12 11.80
N SER A 64 3.58 10.64 12.49
CA SER A 64 4.23 9.34 12.47
C SER A 64 3.30 8.17 12.86
N GLU A 65 2.18 7.94 12.17
CA GLU A 65 1.19 6.92 12.57
C GLU A 65 0.50 6.17 11.41
N ALA A 66 1.13 6.06 10.23
CA ALA A 66 0.58 5.21 9.17
C ALA A 66 0.98 3.72 9.35
N GLN A 67 0.74 3.20 10.55
CA GLN A 67 0.48 1.78 10.76
C GLN A 67 -0.93 1.49 10.20
N GLY A 68 -1.04 0.72 9.12
CA GLY A 68 -2.35 0.24 8.67
C GLY A 68 -2.42 -0.18 7.20
N PRO A 69 -3.02 -1.35 6.89
CA PRO A 69 -3.14 -1.86 5.54
C PRO A 69 -4.31 -1.18 4.83
N HIS A 70 -4.02 -0.26 3.92
CA HIS A 70 -5.06 0.36 3.08
C HIS A 70 -4.79 0.13 1.60
N GLY A 71 -4.75 -1.14 1.22
CA GLY A 71 -5.55 -1.57 0.07
C GLY A 71 -7.01 -1.58 0.53
N SER A 72 -7.68 -0.43 0.51
CA SER A 72 -9.14 -0.46 0.63
C SER A 72 -9.70 -0.81 -0.73
N ASP A 73 -9.82 -2.12 -0.92
CA ASP A 73 -10.98 -2.70 -1.58
C ASP A 73 -12.17 -1.76 -1.40
N ARG A 74 -12.59 -1.19 -2.53
CA ARG A 74 -13.88 -0.55 -2.75
C ARG A 74 -14.92 -1.29 -1.92
N ARG A 75 -15.25 -0.76 -0.73
CA ARG A 75 -16.28 -1.33 0.14
C ARG A 75 -17.53 -1.44 -0.73
N LYS A 76 -17.86 -2.67 -1.13
CA LYS A 76 -19.05 -2.98 -1.92
C LYS A 76 -20.21 -2.33 -1.18
N PRO A 77 -21.01 -1.46 -1.83
CA PRO A 77 -22.09 -0.79 -1.14
C PRO A 77 -22.99 -1.84 -0.48
N HIS A 78 -23.18 -1.71 0.83
CA HIS A 78 -24.05 -2.57 1.62
C HIS A 78 -25.43 -2.59 0.95
N SER A 79 -25.81 -3.75 0.39
CA SER A 79 -27.12 -3.95 -0.21
C SER A 79 -28.20 -3.61 0.83
N ARG A 80 -28.89 -2.49 0.63
CA ARG A 80 -30.07 -2.17 1.43
C ARG A 80 -31.18 -3.09 0.92
N LYS A 81 -31.31 -4.28 1.51
CA LYS A 81 -32.54 -5.09 1.41
C LYS A 81 -33.69 -4.16 1.80
N ARG A 82 -34.39 -3.62 0.81
CA ARG A 82 -35.65 -2.91 0.99
C ARG A 82 -36.72 -3.97 1.23
N GLY A 83 -37.39 -3.87 2.37
CA GLY A 83 -38.75 -4.39 2.54
C GLY A 83 -38.88 -5.70 3.29
N TYR A 84 -39.19 -5.61 4.58
CA TYR A 84 -40.18 -6.51 5.17
C TYR A 84 -41.57 -5.97 4.78
N LYS A 85 -42.36 -6.77 4.04
CA LYS A 85 -43.77 -6.49 3.74
C LYS A 85 -44.63 -7.22 4.78
N PRO A 86 -45.53 -6.55 5.53
CA PRO A 86 -46.31 -7.19 6.57
C PRO A 86 -47.39 -8.09 5.97
N ARG A 87 -47.60 -9.28 6.55
CA ARG A 87 -48.86 -10.02 6.34
C ARG A 87 -49.80 -9.69 7.48
N ARG A 88 -50.87 -8.96 7.16
CA ARG A 88 -52.03 -8.75 8.04
C ARG A 88 -52.78 -10.08 8.17
N LYS A 89 -53.08 -10.51 9.39
CA LYS A 89 -54.31 -11.21 9.75
C LYS A 89 -54.69 -10.81 11.16
#